data_AF-A0A5D4SGX8-F1
#
_entry.id   AF-A0A5D4SGX8-F1
#
_cell.length_a   1.000
_cell.length_b   1.000
_cell.length_c   1.000
_cell.angle_alpha   90.00
_cell.angle_beta   90.00
_cell.angle_gamma   90.00
#
_symmetry.space_group_name_H-M   'P 1'
#
loop_
_entity.id
_entity.type
_entity.pdbx_description
1 polymer ?
#
loop_
_entity_poly.entity_id
_entity_poly.type
_entity_poly.pdbx_seq_one_letter_code
_entity_poly.pdbx_strand_id
1 'polypeptide(L)'
;MNLINKKVTHKLFGMGSIVEHNDTSIVIHFASEKKKFVFPDVFGEHLKLHDEMISKSLDAIIQNKENERREEDRKKEEEKNRYRKSQELRLGYEKLMKNHKLHPESQMVFWCDAEEQDRSFSEWKVFSGVIKSGNNKGKPNKPSRLHQNSAVLLTAVDPSKPEKDRRILGVYMVKEKFIGKLCEDGNIPAHSTYRLQLTEEESEQMPFWDYYVNEKSPQKMTWNTGKYRYFENSWMAQTLRDIVALKSDPKEREHAQQFFEHFCKMNQIIEQDLPKPNGALMRS
;
A
#
# COMPACT_ATOMS: atom_id res chain seq x y z
N MET A 1 -37.79 -14.30 -25.24
CA MET A 1 -39.07 -14.89 -24.79
C MET A 1 -40.22 -14.23 -25.55
N ASN A 2 -41.21 -14.99 -26.04
CA ASN A 2 -42.36 -14.40 -26.74
C ASN A 2 -43.55 -14.25 -25.78
N LEU A 3 -43.94 -13.01 -25.52
CA LEU A 3 -45.04 -12.65 -24.63
C LEU A 3 -46.34 -12.29 -25.36
N ILE A 4 -46.30 -12.17 -26.69
CA ILE A 4 -47.46 -11.76 -27.49
C ILE A 4 -48.59 -12.78 -27.32
N ASN A 5 -49.82 -12.27 -27.19
CA ASN A 5 -51.06 -13.00 -26.94
C ASN A 5 -51.16 -13.72 -25.60
N LYS A 6 -50.21 -13.53 -24.68
CA LYS A 6 -50.30 -14.10 -23.33
C LYS A 6 -51.25 -13.28 -22.45
N LYS A 7 -52.05 -13.98 -21.64
CA LYS A 7 -53.00 -13.37 -20.70
C LYS A 7 -52.30 -12.93 -19.42
N VAL A 8 -52.61 -11.72 -18.98
CA VAL A 8 -52.09 -11.11 -17.76
C VAL A 8 -53.22 -10.51 -16.94
N THR A 9 -53.02 -10.39 -15.63
CA THR A 9 -53.90 -9.61 -14.75
C THR A 9 -53.12 -8.46 -14.15
N HIS A 10 -53.54 -7.23 -14.45
CA HIS A 10 -53.03 -6.04 -13.78
C HIS A 10 -53.86 -5.73 -12.54
N LYS A 11 -53.22 -5.35 -11.44
CA LYS A 11 -53.89 -5.10 -10.16
C LYS A 11 -55.04 -4.07 -10.25
N LEU A 12 -54.89 -3.05 -11.11
CA LEU A 12 -55.87 -1.97 -11.28
C LEU A 12 -56.75 -2.11 -12.53
N PHE A 13 -56.22 -2.69 -13.61
CA PHE A 13 -56.89 -2.68 -14.92
C PHE A 13 -57.53 -4.03 -15.27
N GLY A 14 -57.42 -5.01 -14.36
CA GLY A 14 -58.00 -6.33 -14.54
C GLY A 14 -57.27 -7.16 -15.59
N MET A 15 -58.01 -8.04 -16.26
CA MET A 15 -57.46 -8.98 -17.24
C MET A 15 -57.19 -8.29 -18.58
N GLY A 16 -56.02 -8.58 -19.17
CA GLY A 16 -55.64 -8.09 -20.49
C GLY A 16 -54.78 -9.11 -21.25
N SER A 17 -54.52 -8.80 -22.51
CA SER A 17 -53.62 -9.58 -23.37
C SER A 17 -52.46 -8.72 -23.85
N ILE A 18 -51.26 -9.28 -23.86
CA ILE A 18 -50.06 -8.59 -24.35
C ILE A 18 -50.13 -8.55 -25.88
N VAL A 19 -50.09 -7.34 -26.45
CA VAL A 19 -50.18 -7.12 -27.91
C VAL A 19 -48.87 -6.65 -28.52
N GLU A 20 -47.97 -6.06 -27.73
CA GLU A 20 -46.62 -5.69 -28.17
C GLU A 20 -45.62 -5.94 -27.04
N HIS A 21 -44.40 -6.33 -27.38
CA HIS A 21 -43.31 -6.59 -26.45
C HIS A 21 -41.97 -6.30 -27.12
N ASN A 22 -41.13 -5.54 -26.42
CA ASN A 22 -39.72 -5.34 -26.73
C ASN A 22 -38.90 -5.35 -25.43
N ASP A 23 -37.59 -5.20 -25.53
CA ASP A 23 -36.66 -5.35 -24.40
C ASP A 23 -36.86 -4.35 -23.26
N THR A 24 -37.57 -3.24 -23.49
CA THR A 24 -37.78 -2.17 -22.49
C THR A 24 -39.23 -1.96 -22.11
N SER A 25 -40.18 -2.50 -22.88
CA SER A 25 -41.61 -2.22 -22.69
C SER A 25 -42.54 -3.31 -23.21
N ILE A 26 -43.71 -3.40 -22.58
CA ILE A 26 -44.84 -4.20 -23.04
C ILE A 26 -46.06 -3.31 -23.25
N VAL A 27 -46.89 -3.64 -24.23
CA VAL A 27 -48.21 -3.02 -24.41
C VAL A 27 -49.27 -4.10 -24.18
N ILE A 28 -50.20 -3.79 -23.28
CA ILE A 28 -51.29 -4.68 -22.90
C ILE A 28 -52.59 -4.05 -23.38
N HIS A 29 -53.38 -4.84 -24.10
CA HIS A 29 -54.74 -4.48 -24.45
C HIS A 29 -55.68 -4.98 -23.34
N PHE A 30 -56.30 -4.03 -22.65
CA PHE A 30 -57.43 -4.25 -21.76
C PHE A 30 -58.72 -3.95 -22.52
N ALA A 31 -59.86 -4.36 -21.96
CA ALA A 31 -61.21 -4.29 -22.56
C ALA A 31 -61.39 -3.27 -23.69
N SER A 32 -61.18 -1.97 -23.43
CA SER A 32 -61.31 -0.90 -24.43
C SER A 32 -60.04 -0.09 -24.70
N GLU A 33 -58.93 -0.34 -23.99
CA GLU A 33 -57.75 0.52 -24.03
C GLU A 33 -56.44 -0.27 -24.16
N LYS A 34 -55.42 0.32 -24.76
CA LYS A 34 -54.04 -0.20 -24.75
C LYS A 34 -53.20 0.65 -23.80
N LYS A 35 -52.45 0.01 -22.89
CA LYS A 35 -51.51 0.70 -22.01
C LYS A 35 -50.11 0.10 -22.11
N LYS A 36 -49.11 0.97 -22.11
CA LYS A 36 -47.69 0.63 -22.18
C LYS A 36 -47.09 0.64 -20.78
N PHE A 37 -46.29 -0.38 -20.47
CA PHE A 37 -45.60 -0.53 -19.18
C PHE A 37 -44.11 -0.84 -19.40
N VAL A 38 -43.30 -0.59 -18.38
CA VAL A 38 -41.86 -0.88 -18.39
C VAL A 38 -41.62 -2.37 -18.17
N PHE A 39 -40.86 -2.99 -19.06
CA PHE A 39 -40.46 -4.39 -18.98
C PHE A 39 -39.05 -4.53 -18.39
N PRO A 40 -38.76 -5.57 -17.60
CA PRO A 40 -39.68 -6.50 -16.94
C PRO A 40 -40.33 -5.93 -15.66
N ASP A 41 -39.99 -4.70 -15.24
CA ASP A 41 -40.29 -4.12 -13.92
C ASP A 41 -41.78 -4.05 -13.53
N VAL A 42 -42.69 -4.06 -14.52
CA VAL A 42 -44.15 -4.10 -14.25
C VAL A 42 -44.63 -5.46 -13.73
N PHE A 43 -43.93 -6.54 -14.07
CA PHE A 43 -44.26 -7.88 -13.59
C PHE A 43 -43.84 -8.05 -12.12
N GLY A 44 -44.62 -8.84 -11.37
CA GLY A 44 -44.44 -9.01 -9.92
C GLY A 44 -45.51 -8.28 -9.13
N GLU A 45 -45.27 -7.01 -8.76
CA GLU A 45 -46.20 -6.25 -7.91
C GLU A 45 -47.48 -5.79 -8.63
N HIS A 46 -47.38 -5.43 -9.92
CA HIS A 46 -48.45 -4.78 -10.64
C HIS A 46 -49.12 -5.66 -11.70
N LEU A 47 -48.39 -6.64 -12.24
CA LEU A 47 -48.85 -7.50 -13.32
C LEU A 47 -48.49 -8.97 -13.08
N LYS A 48 -49.50 -9.85 -13.11
CA LYS A 48 -49.33 -11.31 -13.01
C LYS A 48 -49.58 -11.98 -14.34
N LEU A 49 -48.66 -12.82 -14.79
CA LEU A 49 -48.81 -13.65 -15.98
C LEU A 49 -49.49 -14.98 -15.61
N HIS A 50 -50.44 -15.44 -16.43
CA HIS A 50 -51.16 -16.70 -16.19
C HIS A 50 -50.43 -17.94 -16.72
N ASP A 51 -49.40 -17.76 -17.56
CA ASP A 51 -48.60 -18.86 -18.10
C ASP A 51 -47.47 -19.21 -17.11
N GLU A 52 -47.61 -20.32 -16.40
CA GLU A 52 -46.70 -20.72 -15.32
C GLU A 52 -45.26 -20.95 -15.78
N MET A 53 -45.06 -21.52 -16.98
CA MET A 53 -43.71 -21.77 -17.50
C MET A 53 -42.99 -20.47 -17.83
N ILE A 54 -43.72 -19.53 -18.45
CA ILE A 54 -43.19 -18.22 -18.82
C ILE A 54 -43.04 -17.35 -17.56
N SER A 55 -43.91 -17.48 -16.56
CA SER A 55 -43.81 -16.78 -15.27
C SER A 55 -42.51 -17.12 -14.55
N LYS A 56 -42.11 -18.41 -14.50
CA LYS A 56 -40.81 -18.81 -13.91
C LYS A 56 -39.63 -18.18 -14.64
N SER A 57 -39.68 -18.11 -15.97
CA SER A 57 -38.65 -17.45 -16.77
C SER A 57 -38.61 -15.93 -16.53
N LEU A 58 -39.77 -15.29 -16.32
CA LEU A 58 -39.88 -13.87 -15.97
C LEU A 58 -39.28 -13.58 -14.59
N ASP A 59 -39.62 -14.40 -13.59
CA ASP A 59 -39.08 -14.25 -12.25
C ASP A 59 -37.55 -14.34 -12.25
N ALA A 60 -36.97 -15.27 -13.03
CA ALA A 60 -35.53 -15.36 -13.22
C ALA A 60 -34.92 -14.08 -13.84
N ILE A 61 -35.59 -13.49 -14.85
CA ILE A 61 -35.15 -12.24 -15.48
C ILE A 61 -35.21 -11.06 -14.49
N ILE A 62 -36.29 -10.97 -13.69
CA ILE A 62 -36.47 -9.92 -12.68
C ILE A 62 -35.40 -10.04 -11.58
N GLN A 63 -35.15 -11.26 -11.08
CA GLN A 63 -34.12 -11.52 -10.08
C GLN A 63 -32.71 -11.18 -10.60
N ASN A 64 -32.39 -11.53 -11.85
CA ASN A 64 -31.12 -11.16 -12.45
C ASN A 64 -30.94 -9.64 -12.53
N LYS A 65 -31.96 -8.92 -13.00
CA LYS A 65 -31.93 -7.45 -13.10
C LYS A 65 -31.80 -6.76 -11.72
N GLU A 66 -32.44 -7.31 -10.70
CA GLU A 66 -32.30 -6.83 -9.32
C GLU A 66 -30.89 -7.10 -8.76
N ASN A 67 -30.32 -8.28 -9.02
CA ASN A 67 -28.94 -8.61 -8.64
C ASN A 67 -27.93 -7.69 -9.35
N GLU A 68 -28.13 -7.39 -10.63
CA GLU A 68 -27.32 -6.43 -11.40
C GLU A 68 -27.38 -5.03 -10.79
N ARG A 69 -28.57 -4.52 -10.46
CA ARG A 69 -28.73 -3.22 -9.78
C ARG A 69 -28.02 -3.17 -8.43
N ARG A 70 -28.18 -4.21 -7.61
CA ARG A 70 -27.49 -4.33 -6.31
C ARG A 70 -25.98 -4.32 -6.47
N GLU A 71 -25.48 -5.02 -7.47
CA GLU A 71 -24.04 -5.06 -7.77
C GLU A 71 -23.53 -3.70 -8.27
N GLU A 72 -24.29 -2.98 -9.09
CA GLU A 72 -23.96 -1.61 -9.50
C GLU A 72 -23.96 -0.63 -8.31
N ASP A 73 -24.96 -0.69 -7.44
CA ASP A 73 -25.04 0.18 -6.27
C ASP A 73 -23.93 -0.14 -5.27
N ARG A 74 -23.58 -1.42 -5.09
CA ARG A 74 -22.40 -1.84 -4.32
C ARG A 74 -21.13 -1.24 -4.91
N LYS A 75 -20.93 -1.31 -6.24
CA LYS A 75 -19.77 -0.71 -6.92
C LYS A 75 -19.70 0.80 -6.73
N LYS A 76 -20.83 1.51 -6.86
CA LYS A 76 -20.92 2.97 -6.66
C LYS A 76 -20.60 3.35 -5.20
N GLU A 77 -21.13 2.61 -4.24
CA GLU A 77 -20.89 2.87 -2.82
C GLU A 77 -19.43 2.56 -2.44
N GLU A 78 -18.86 1.48 -2.97
CA GLU A 78 -17.43 1.19 -2.83
C GLU A 78 -16.55 2.29 -3.44
N GLU A 79 -16.90 2.79 -4.62
CA GLU A 79 -16.18 3.88 -5.27
C GLU A 79 -16.27 5.18 -4.46
N LYS A 80 -17.46 5.53 -3.97
CA LYS A 80 -17.67 6.68 -3.10
C LYS A 80 -16.89 6.57 -1.79
N ASN A 81 -16.84 5.39 -1.19
CA ASN A 81 -16.05 5.12 0.01
C ASN A 81 -14.55 5.17 -0.27
N ARG A 82 -14.08 4.63 -1.40
CA ARG A 82 -12.68 4.80 -1.85
C ARG A 82 -12.33 6.27 -2.04
N TYR A 83 -13.20 7.04 -2.68
CA TYR A 83 -12.99 8.47 -2.90
C TYR A 83 -12.93 9.26 -1.58
N ARG A 84 -13.87 9.01 -0.65
CA ARG A 84 -13.86 9.62 0.69
C ARG A 84 -12.56 9.31 1.45
N LYS A 85 -12.17 8.03 1.49
CA LYS A 85 -10.92 7.59 2.14
C LYS A 85 -9.69 8.27 1.53
N SER A 86 -9.67 8.45 0.21
CA SER A 86 -8.60 9.17 -0.50
C SER A 86 -8.53 10.65 -0.12
N GLN A 87 -9.68 11.33 -0.02
CA GLN A 87 -9.74 12.73 0.40
C GLN A 87 -9.27 12.93 1.86
N GLU A 88 -9.69 12.04 2.76
CA GLU A 88 -9.23 12.04 4.15
C GLU A 88 -7.72 11.84 4.25
N LEU A 89 -7.17 10.89 3.49
CA LEU A 89 -5.73 10.65 3.43
C LEU A 89 -4.98 11.88 2.91
N ARG A 90 -5.50 12.55 1.87
CA ARG A 90 -4.92 13.77 1.31
C ARG A 90 -4.88 14.91 2.34
N LEU A 91 -6.01 15.16 3.01
CA LEU A 91 -6.08 16.19 4.06
C LEU A 91 -5.17 15.86 5.24
N GLY A 92 -5.06 14.58 5.61
CA GLY A 92 -4.10 14.10 6.61
C GLY A 92 -2.66 14.37 6.19
N TYR A 93 -2.32 14.07 4.94
CA TYR A 93 -1.00 14.33 4.35
C TYR A 93 -0.65 15.83 4.37
N GLU A 94 -1.55 16.70 3.90
CA GLU A 94 -1.33 18.16 3.89
C GLU A 94 -1.07 18.74 5.29
N LYS A 95 -1.85 18.31 6.29
CA LYS A 95 -1.66 18.73 7.69
C LYS A 95 -0.32 18.29 8.25
N LEU A 96 0.11 17.06 7.93
CA LEU A 96 1.39 16.53 8.37
C LEU A 96 2.56 17.23 7.68
N MET A 97 2.44 17.58 6.38
CA MET A 97 3.44 18.37 5.66
C MET A 97 3.65 19.74 6.27
N LYS A 98 2.56 20.47 6.56
CA LYS A 98 2.64 21.83 7.10
C LYS A 98 3.40 21.90 8.43
N ASN A 99 3.30 20.85 9.25
CA ASN A 99 3.92 20.78 10.56
C ASN A 99 5.20 19.92 10.57
N HIS A 100 5.66 19.45 9.40
CA HIS A 100 6.79 18.55 9.35
C HIS A 100 8.10 19.31 9.64
N LYS A 101 8.69 19.01 10.79
CA LYS A 101 10.08 19.35 11.11
C LYS A 101 10.93 18.10 10.93
N LEU A 102 12.10 18.26 10.34
CA LEU A 102 13.07 17.17 10.20
C LEU A 102 13.45 16.65 11.58
N HIS A 103 13.18 15.38 11.83
CA HIS A 103 13.61 14.72 13.06
C HIS A 103 15.06 14.25 12.87
N PRO A 104 15.96 14.42 13.87
CA PRO A 104 17.36 14.04 13.74
C PRO A 104 17.57 12.53 13.54
N GLU A 105 16.68 11.71 14.12
CA GLU A 105 16.64 10.25 13.96
C GLU A 105 15.44 9.81 13.13
N SER A 106 15.42 10.20 11.85
CA SER A 106 14.30 9.88 10.94
C SER A 106 14.61 8.76 9.95
N GLN A 107 15.75 8.09 10.11
CA GLN A 107 16.16 6.99 9.25
C GLN A 107 15.83 5.65 9.90
N MET A 108 15.67 4.60 9.11
CA MET A 108 15.43 3.25 9.63
C MET A 108 16.56 2.31 9.24
N VAL A 109 17.07 1.57 10.21
CA VAL A 109 17.85 0.35 9.94
C VAL A 109 16.94 -0.85 10.16
N PHE A 110 16.94 -1.77 9.20
CA PHE A 110 16.10 -2.96 9.16
C PHE A 110 16.97 -4.21 9.17
N TRP A 111 16.54 -5.22 9.94
CA TRP A 111 17.17 -6.54 9.97
C TRP A 111 16.40 -7.50 9.06
N CYS A 112 17.04 -7.89 7.96
CA CYS A 112 16.56 -8.91 7.05
C CYS A 112 17.01 -10.30 7.53
N ASP A 113 16.06 -11.20 7.76
CA ASP A 113 16.36 -12.64 7.77
C ASP A 113 16.56 -13.17 6.33
N ALA A 114 16.98 -14.42 6.19
CA ALA A 114 17.34 -15.01 4.89
C ALA A 114 16.20 -14.90 3.85
N GLU A 115 14.95 -15.15 4.25
CA GLU A 115 13.80 -15.03 3.35
C GLU A 115 13.45 -13.58 3.00
N GLU A 116 13.67 -12.65 3.94
CA GLU A 116 13.44 -11.23 3.73
C GLU A 116 14.50 -10.59 2.85
N GLN A 117 15.72 -11.12 2.77
CA GLN A 117 16.77 -10.56 1.91
C GLN A 117 16.32 -10.57 0.44
N ASP A 118 15.92 -11.73 -0.08
CA ASP A 118 15.48 -11.85 -1.48
C ASP A 118 14.21 -11.03 -1.75
N ARG A 119 13.24 -11.08 -0.83
CA ARG A 119 11.98 -10.32 -0.95
C ARG A 119 12.20 -8.81 -0.90
N SER A 120 13.11 -8.34 -0.06
CA SER A 120 13.37 -6.91 0.10
C SER A 120 13.96 -6.30 -1.16
N PHE A 121 14.81 -7.03 -1.91
CA PHE A 121 15.40 -6.53 -3.14
C PHE A 121 14.58 -6.83 -4.40
N SER A 122 13.76 -7.89 -4.40
CA SER A 122 12.83 -8.15 -5.51
C SER A 122 11.62 -7.22 -5.48
N GLU A 123 11.02 -7.00 -4.31
CA GLU A 123 9.83 -6.17 -4.15
C GLU A 123 10.15 -4.72 -3.77
N TRP A 124 11.40 -4.42 -3.40
CA TRP A 124 11.85 -3.11 -2.93
C TRP A 124 10.93 -2.53 -1.85
N LYS A 125 10.62 -3.35 -0.86
CA LYS A 125 9.82 -2.96 0.31
C LYS A 125 10.18 -3.83 1.50
N VAL A 126 10.03 -3.27 2.70
CA VAL A 126 10.07 -4.06 3.95
C VAL A 126 8.76 -3.93 4.72
N PHE A 127 8.47 -4.93 5.55
CA PHE A 127 7.33 -4.93 6.46
C PHE A 127 7.79 -4.59 7.88
N SER A 128 7.18 -3.58 8.50
CA SER A 128 7.52 -3.07 9.84
C SER A 128 7.21 -4.05 10.99
N GLY A 129 6.66 -5.23 10.68
CA GLY A 129 6.23 -6.20 11.66
C GLY A 129 4.89 -5.84 12.30
N VAL A 130 4.45 -6.67 13.23
CA VAL A 130 3.17 -6.50 13.96
C VAL A 130 3.39 -6.19 15.43
N ILE A 131 2.40 -5.52 16.03
CA ILE A 131 2.33 -5.28 17.47
C ILE A 131 2.15 -6.63 18.17
N LYS A 132 3.03 -6.96 19.11
CA LYS A 132 3.08 -8.28 19.76
C LYS A 132 2.13 -8.44 20.97
N SER A 133 1.62 -7.35 21.53
CA SER A 133 0.85 -7.36 22.78
C SER A 133 -0.19 -6.22 22.87
N GLY A 134 -1.07 -6.29 23.88
CA GLY A 134 -2.12 -5.31 24.14
C GLY A 134 -3.29 -5.35 23.17
N ASN A 135 -4.18 -4.36 23.26
CA ASN A 135 -5.45 -4.32 22.49
C ASN A 135 -5.25 -4.20 20.97
N ASN A 136 -4.06 -3.80 20.53
CA ASN A 136 -3.70 -3.68 19.12
C ASN A 136 -2.82 -4.84 18.62
N LYS A 137 -2.70 -5.92 19.40
CA LYS A 137 -1.94 -7.12 18.99
C LYS A 137 -2.37 -7.60 17.61
N GLY A 138 -1.39 -7.92 16.76
CA GLY A 138 -1.59 -8.38 15.38
C GLY A 138 -1.74 -7.27 14.35
N LYS A 139 -1.96 -6.01 14.75
CA LYS A 139 -1.95 -4.88 13.80
C LYS A 139 -0.51 -4.54 13.38
N PRO A 140 -0.30 -4.06 12.14
CA PRO A 140 1.02 -3.62 11.70
C PRO A 140 1.60 -2.48 12.55
N ASN A 141 2.92 -2.47 12.72
CA ASN A 141 3.63 -1.37 13.37
C ASN A 141 3.66 -0.15 12.44
N LYS A 142 3.37 1.04 12.95
CA LYS A 142 3.49 2.27 12.16
C LYS A 142 4.91 2.81 12.30
N PRO A 143 5.70 2.92 11.20
CA PRO A 143 7.04 3.49 11.24
C PRO A 143 6.98 5.03 11.36
N SER A 144 6.41 5.53 12.46
CA SER A 144 5.95 6.91 12.65
C SER A 144 6.99 8.01 12.51
N ARG A 145 8.29 7.70 12.57
CA ARG A 145 9.38 8.66 12.31
C ARG A 145 9.78 8.74 10.85
N LEU A 146 9.39 7.76 10.04
CA LEU A 146 9.69 7.75 8.62
C LEU A 146 8.80 8.73 7.86
N HIS A 147 9.43 9.38 6.90
CA HIS A 147 8.86 10.43 6.10
C HIS A 147 9.57 10.49 4.75
N GLN A 148 9.15 11.35 3.82
CA GLN A 148 9.72 11.38 2.47
C GLN A 148 11.23 11.73 2.40
N ASN A 149 11.83 12.25 3.47
CA ASN A 149 13.28 12.47 3.61
C ASN A 149 14.02 11.26 4.23
N SER A 150 13.32 10.17 4.48
CA SER A 150 13.87 8.99 5.13
C SER A 150 14.35 7.94 4.13
N ALA A 151 15.36 7.18 4.55
CA ALA A 151 15.86 5.99 3.90
C ALA A 151 15.85 4.80 4.87
N VAL A 152 15.79 3.61 4.28
CA VAL A 152 15.83 2.32 4.96
C VAL A 152 17.15 1.64 4.61
N LEU A 153 17.95 1.37 5.64
CA LEU A 153 19.20 0.63 5.56
C LEU A 153 18.91 -0.84 5.83
N LEU A 154 19.20 -1.71 4.87
CA LEU A 154 19.01 -3.16 4.99
C LEU A 154 20.27 -3.78 5.56
N THR A 155 20.13 -4.60 6.60
CA THR A 155 21.25 -5.26 7.27
C THR A 155 20.94 -6.72 7.55
N ALA A 156 21.98 -7.53 7.61
CA ALA A 156 21.87 -8.90 8.09
C ALA A 156 23.12 -9.28 8.89
N VAL A 157 22.95 -10.34 9.67
CA VAL A 157 24.05 -11.05 10.31
C VAL A 157 23.97 -12.50 9.84
N ASP A 158 25.12 -13.07 9.47
CA ASP A 158 25.20 -14.50 9.19
C ASP A 158 24.87 -15.26 10.49
N PRO A 159 23.96 -16.26 10.48
CA PRO A 159 23.61 -17.02 11.68
C PRO A 159 24.81 -17.67 12.40
N SER A 160 25.90 -17.93 11.69
CA SER A 160 27.14 -18.48 12.23
C SER A 160 28.11 -17.43 12.81
N LYS A 161 27.88 -16.13 12.54
CA LYS A 161 28.75 -15.03 12.96
C LYS A 161 28.14 -14.27 14.15
N PRO A 162 28.97 -13.66 15.02
CA PRO A 162 28.49 -12.81 16.10
C PRO A 162 27.85 -11.52 15.58
N GLU A 163 26.97 -10.92 16.38
CA GLU A 163 26.23 -9.69 16.05
C GLU A 163 27.12 -8.49 15.65
N LYS A 164 28.36 -8.43 16.17
CA LYS A 164 29.35 -7.41 15.79
C LYS A 164 29.74 -7.46 14.31
N ASP A 165 29.51 -8.57 13.63
CA ASP A 165 29.81 -8.77 12.21
C ASP A 165 28.58 -8.50 11.32
N ARG A 166 27.56 -7.81 11.86
CA ARG A 166 26.40 -7.36 11.08
C ARG A 166 26.87 -6.47 9.92
N ARG A 167 26.43 -6.82 8.71
CA ARG A 167 26.78 -6.15 7.46
C ARG A 167 25.60 -5.41 6.86
N ILE A 168 25.90 -4.36 6.13
CA ILE A 168 24.94 -3.61 5.32
C ILE A 168 24.76 -4.34 3.99
N LEU A 169 23.52 -4.58 3.59
CA LEU A 169 23.17 -5.26 2.33
C LEU A 169 22.79 -4.28 1.22
N GLY A 170 22.32 -3.10 1.59
CA GLY A 170 21.79 -2.12 0.66
C GLY A 170 20.99 -1.05 1.37
N VAL A 171 20.51 -0.08 0.60
CA VAL A 171 19.79 1.08 1.11
C VAL A 171 18.81 1.57 0.06
N TYR A 172 17.65 2.05 0.51
CA TYR A 172 16.72 2.75 -0.38
C TYR A 172 16.03 3.93 0.32
N MET A 173 15.71 4.96 -0.44
CA MET A 173 14.87 6.06 0.02
C MET A 173 13.43 5.58 0.09
N VAL A 174 12.63 5.98 1.08
CA VAL A 174 11.21 5.62 1.09
C VAL A 174 10.49 6.23 -0.10
N LYS A 175 9.40 5.60 -0.54
CA LYS A 175 8.58 6.06 -1.66
C LYS A 175 8.18 7.53 -1.50
N GLU A 176 8.10 8.24 -2.63
CA GLU A 176 7.58 9.60 -2.65
C GLU A 176 6.24 9.72 -1.91
N LYS A 177 6.07 10.81 -1.15
CA LYS A 177 4.87 11.08 -0.33
C LYS A 177 4.59 10.03 0.75
N PHE A 178 5.54 9.15 1.06
CA PHE A 178 5.40 8.25 2.20
C PHE A 178 5.41 9.03 3.52
N ILE A 179 4.43 8.76 4.38
CA ILE A 179 4.38 9.25 5.75
C ILE A 179 4.11 8.06 6.66
N GLY A 180 5.09 7.69 7.47
CA GLY A 180 5.01 6.49 8.30
C GLY A 180 3.91 6.53 9.37
N LYS A 181 3.45 7.71 9.78
CA LYS A 181 2.26 7.86 10.65
C LYS A 181 0.94 7.44 9.99
N LEU A 182 0.86 7.54 8.66
CA LEU A 182 -0.31 7.18 7.86
C LEU A 182 -0.23 5.74 7.30
N CYS A 183 0.86 5.02 7.57
CA CYS A 183 1.06 3.64 7.13
C CYS A 183 0.21 2.70 7.99
N GLU A 184 -0.91 2.21 7.43
CA GLU A 184 -1.82 1.29 8.11
C GLU A 184 -1.48 -0.19 7.85
N ASP A 185 -0.80 -0.48 6.74
CA ASP A 185 -0.49 -1.84 6.29
C ASP A 185 0.91 -2.32 6.71
N GLY A 186 1.72 -1.45 7.31
CA GLY A 186 3.10 -1.74 7.73
C GLY A 186 4.11 -1.87 6.60
N ASN A 187 3.71 -1.70 5.34
CA ASN A 187 4.64 -1.78 4.22
C ASN A 187 5.38 -0.46 4.03
N ILE A 188 6.69 -0.54 3.84
CA ILE A 188 7.57 0.59 3.59
C ILE A 188 8.16 0.38 2.20
N PRO A 189 7.49 0.87 1.14
CA PRO A 189 7.98 0.74 -0.22
C PRO A 189 9.13 1.72 -0.50
N ALA A 190 10.05 1.31 -1.37
CA ALA A 190 11.13 2.14 -1.84
C ALA A 190 10.70 3.18 -2.87
N HIS A 191 11.52 4.20 -3.02
CA HIS A 191 11.56 5.12 -4.13
C HIS A 191 11.98 4.38 -5.41
N SER A 192 11.45 4.79 -6.55
CA SER A 192 11.73 4.15 -7.86
C SER A 192 13.20 4.30 -8.27
N THR A 193 13.76 5.48 -8.08
CA THR A 193 15.16 5.82 -8.41
C THR A 193 16.14 5.46 -7.29
N TYR A 194 15.97 6.03 -6.09
CA TYR A 194 16.99 6.01 -5.05
C TYR A 194 16.99 4.70 -4.25
N ARG A 195 17.66 3.70 -4.83
CA ARG A 195 17.79 2.36 -4.29
C ARG A 195 19.13 1.75 -4.71
N LEU A 196 19.80 1.08 -3.79
CA LEU A 196 21.12 0.47 -3.94
C LEU A 196 21.13 -0.90 -3.28
N GLN A 197 21.65 -1.89 -3.99
CA GLN A 197 21.96 -3.21 -3.48
C GLN A 197 23.47 -3.38 -3.55
N LEU A 198 24.07 -3.89 -2.47
CA LEU A 198 25.50 -4.20 -2.43
C LEU A 198 25.72 -5.65 -2.85
N THR A 199 26.83 -5.93 -3.52
CA THR A 199 27.28 -7.30 -3.71
C THR A 199 27.71 -7.90 -2.37
N GLU A 200 27.98 -9.21 -2.35
CA GLU A 200 28.47 -9.84 -1.13
C GLU A 200 29.81 -9.26 -0.69
N GLU A 201 30.74 -9.04 -1.63
CA GLU A 201 32.06 -8.48 -1.39
C GLU A 201 32.01 -7.01 -0.94
N GLU A 202 31.09 -6.23 -1.50
CA GLU A 202 30.84 -4.85 -1.06
C GLU A 202 30.23 -4.83 0.35
N SER A 203 29.29 -5.73 0.62
CA SER A 203 28.61 -5.86 1.90
C SER A 203 29.58 -6.23 3.03
N GLU A 204 30.55 -7.12 2.77
CA GLU A 204 31.61 -7.47 3.73
C GLU A 204 32.49 -6.29 4.12
N GLN A 205 32.63 -5.29 3.25
CA GLN A 205 33.38 -4.05 3.50
C GLN A 205 32.54 -2.97 4.19
N MET A 206 31.25 -3.24 4.46
CA MET A 206 30.33 -2.28 5.07
C MET A 206 29.75 -2.80 6.41
N PRO A 207 30.57 -2.94 7.47
CA PRO A 207 30.09 -3.25 8.81
C PRO A 207 29.09 -2.19 9.30
N PHE A 208 27.93 -2.63 9.77
CA PHE A 208 26.91 -1.71 10.30
C PHE A 208 27.40 -0.94 11.53
N TRP A 209 28.23 -1.59 12.36
CA TRP A 209 28.72 -1.04 13.62
C TRP A 209 29.82 0.02 13.46
N ASP A 210 30.33 0.25 12.24
CA ASP A 210 31.19 1.41 11.95
C ASP A 210 30.42 2.73 12.02
N TYR A 211 29.11 2.68 11.76
CA TYR A 211 28.23 3.86 11.71
C TYR A 211 27.42 4.02 12.98
N TYR A 212 26.81 2.93 13.46
CA TYR A 212 25.86 2.98 14.57
C TYR A 212 26.54 2.75 15.92
N VAL A 213 26.11 3.53 16.91
CA VAL A 213 26.45 3.33 18.31
C VAL A 213 25.24 3.64 19.19
N ASN A 214 25.04 2.83 20.23
CA ASN A 214 24.10 3.18 21.27
C ASN A 214 24.82 4.01 22.34
N GLU A 215 24.61 5.32 22.36
CA GLU A 215 25.30 6.22 23.30
C GLU A 215 25.04 5.88 24.78
N LYS A 216 23.95 5.18 25.11
CA LYS A 216 23.70 4.68 26.49
C LYS A 216 24.57 3.49 26.87
N SER A 217 25.12 2.78 25.89
CA SER A 217 25.98 1.62 26.10
C SER A 217 26.96 1.47 24.92
N PRO A 218 27.94 2.38 24.77
CA PRO A 218 28.79 2.43 23.58
C PRO A 218 29.63 1.17 23.35
N GLN A 219 29.94 0.46 24.44
CA GLN A 219 30.73 -0.77 24.44
C GLN A 219 29.93 -2.02 24.02
N LYS A 220 28.63 -1.88 23.71
CA LYS A 220 27.75 -3.02 23.39
C LYS A 220 27.26 -2.96 21.96
N MET A 221 27.64 -3.95 21.16
CA MET A 221 27.12 -4.20 19.82
C MET A 221 25.99 -5.22 19.87
N THR A 222 24.78 -4.81 20.28
CA THR A 222 23.61 -5.71 20.36
C THR A 222 22.34 -5.17 19.67
N TRP A 223 21.72 -6.02 18.84
CA TRP A 223 20.44 -5.71 18.19
C TRP A 223 19.21 -5.91 19.08
N ASN A 224 19.30 -6.69 20.16
CA ASN A 224 18.22 -6.95 21.11
C ASN A 224 16.90 -7.39 20.40
N THR A 225 15.84 -6.59 20.49
CA THR A 225 14.50 -6.93 20.01
C THR A 225 14.06 -6.02 18.86
N GLY A 226 13.16 -6.55 18.03
CA GLY A 226 12.53 -5.81 16.93
C GLY A 226 13.17 -6.08 15.57
N LYS A 227 12.42 -5.81 14.50
CA LYS A 227 12.88 -5.94 13.11
C LYS A 227 13.63 -4.70 12.62
N TYR A 228 13.46 -3.57 13.28
CA TYR A 228 14.08 -2.31 12.88
C TYR A 228 14.35 -1.40 14.07
N ARG A 229 15.19 -0.40 13.85
CA ARG A 229 15.41 0.73 14.76
C ARG A 229 15.47 2.03 13.98
N TYR A 230 15.18 3.14 14.67
CA TYR A 230 15.47 4.46 14.14
C TYR A 230 16.90 4.84 14.48
N PHE A 231 17.52 5.59 13.57
CA PHE A 231 18.89 6.04 13.71
C PHE A 231 19.10 7.38 13.00
N GLU A 232 20.23 8.03 13.26
CA GLU A 232 20.47 9.42 12.86
C GLU A 232 20.56 9.63 11.35
N ASN A 233 20.16 10.82 10.90
CA ASN A 233 20.29 11.26 9.52
C ASN A 233 21.77 11.34 9.09
N SER A 234 22.66 11.73 10.01
CA SER A 234 24.12 11.80 9.83
C SER A 234 24.71 10.42 9.52
N TRP A 235 24.33 9.39 10.27
CA TRP A 235 24.82 8.02 10.06
C TRP A 235 24.41 7.47 8.70
N MET A 236 23.17 7.71 8.26
CA MET A 236 22.74 7.32 6.91
C MET A 236 23.54 8.05 5.82
N ALA A 237 23.77 9.36 5.98
CA ALA A 237 24.60 10.12 5.03
C ALA A 237 26.04 9.58 4.97
N GLN A 238 26.63 9.25 6.12
CA GLN A 238 27.96 8.65 6.20
C GLN A 238 28.01 7.32 5.46
N THR A 239 27.03 6.45 5.69
CA THR A 239 26.90 5.17 4.98
C THR A 239 26.79 5.38 3.48
N LEU A 240 25.95 6.31 3.01
CA LEU A 240 25.80 6.58 1.57
C LEU A 240 27.10 7.11 0.96
N ARG A 241 27.80 8.03 1.62
CA ARG A 241 29.12 8.53 1.17
C ARG A 241 30.13 7.40 1.00
N ASP A 242 30.17 6.48 1.95
CA ASP A 242 31.15 5.39 1.92
C ASP A 242 30.75 4.33 0.88
N ILE A 243 29.44 4.12 0.62
CA ILE A 243 28.96 3.32 -0.53
C ILE A 243 29.42 3.94 -1.86
N VAL A 244 29.34 5.27 -2.02
CA VAL A 244 29.85 5.93 -3.24
C VAL A 244 31.33 5.61 -3.45
N ALA A 245 32.14 5.70 -2.40
CA ALA A 245 33.56 5.42 -2.46
C ALA A 245 33.88 3.95 -2.77
N LEU A 246 32.99 3.04 -2.36
CA LEU A 246 33.10 1.60 -2.57
C LEU A 246 32.80 1.18 -4.02
N LYS A 247 31.90 1.89 -4.70
CA LYS A 247 31.48 1.53 -6.07
C LYS A 247 32.60 1.71 -7.08
N SER A 248 33.05 0.60 -7.65
CA SER A 248 34.08 0.57 -8.69
C SER A 248 33.53 0.85 -10.09
N ASP A 249 32.30 0.40 -10.38
CA ASP A 249 31.65 0.70 -11.66
C ASP A 249 31.26 2.19 -11.74
N PRO A 250 31.64 2.92 -12.82
CA PRO A 250 31.34 4.33 -12.94
C PRO A 250 29.85 4.69 -12.90
N LYS A 251 28.97 3.85 -13.48
CA LYS A 251 27.53 4.12 -13.53
C LYS A 251 26.88 3.86 -12.18
N GLU A 252 27.25 2.76 -11.51
CA GLU A 252 26.77 2.49 -10.15
C GLU A 252 27.23 3.56 -9.17
N ARG A 253 28.48 4.01 -9.30
CA ARG A 253 29.02 5.11 -8.49
C ARG A 253 28.31 6.43 -8.75
N GLU A 254 28.03 6.77 -10.01
CA GLU A 254 27.26 7.96 -10.34
C GLU A 254 25.84 7.90 -9.74
N HIS A 255 25.18 6.74 -9.85
CA HIS A 255 23.87 6.53 -9.25
C HIS A 255 23.90 6.63 -7.71
N ALA A 256 24.92 6.04 -7.08
CA ALA A 256 25.12 6.16 -5.64
C ALA A 256 25.39 7.61 -5.22
N GLN A 257 26.16 8.37 -6.01
CA GLN A 257 26.44 9.78 -5.78
C GLN A 257 25.17 10.62 -5.87
N GLN A 258 24.35 10.42 -6.90
CA GLN A 258 23.06 11.09 -7.04
C GLN A 258 22.12 10.78 -5.86
N PHE A 259 22.13 9.55 -5.36
CA PHE A 259 21.37 9.20 -4.16
C PHE A 259 21.93 9.93 -2.92
N PHE A 260 23.24 9.90 -2.69
CA PHE A 260 23.86 10.62 -1.57
C PHE A 260 23.51 12.12 -1.57
N GLU A 261 23.68 12.80 -2.70
CA GLU A 261 23.35 14.21 -2.87
C GLU A 261 21.86 14.49 -2.62
N HIS A 262 20.98 13.65 -3.19
CA HIS A 262 19.54 13.76 -2.97
C HIS A 262 19.19 13.61 -1.49
N PHE A 263 19.77 12.61 -0.82
CA PHE A 263 19.56 12.36 0.60
C PHE A 263 20.01 13.54 1.46
N CYS A 264 21.22 14.06 1.22
CA CYS A 264 21.75 15.22 1.94
C CYS A 264 20.86 16.45 1.74
N LYS A 265 20.42 16.72 0.50
CA LYS A 265 19.48 17.82 0.19
C LYS A 265 18.17 17.68 0.96
N MET A 266 17.58 16.48 0.98
CA MET A 266 16.31 16.23 1.67
C MET A 266 16.41 16.36 3.19
N ASN A 267 17.60 16.10 3.75
CA ASN A 267 17.86 16.14 5.19
C ASN A 267 18.62 17.40 5.66
N GLN A 268 18.85 18.37 4.75
CA GLN A 268 19.58 19.62 5.03
C GLN A 268 20.99 19.36 5.60
N ILE A 269 21.68 18.35 5.06
CA ILE A 269 23.05 18.00 5.44
C ILE A 269 24.01 18.65 4.45
N ILE A 270 25.03 19.33 4.98
CA ILE A 270 26.15 19.88 4.21
C ILE A 270 27.22 18.79 4.14
N GLU A 271 27.55 18.34 2.93
CA GLU A 271 28.45 17.19 2.72
C GLU A 271 29.85 17.43 3.28
N GLN A 272 30.35 18.66 3.18
CA GLN A 272 31.68 19.04 3.68
C GLN A 272 31.79 18.96 5.21
N ASP A 273 30.66 19.12 5.90
CA ASP A 273 30.60 19.10 7.36
C ASP A 273 30.30 17.70 7.92
N LEU A 274 30.07 16.71 7.05
CA LEU A 274 29.70 15.36 7.45
C LEU A 274 30.92 14.65 8.09
N PRO A 275 30.88 14.31 9.39
CA PRO A 275 32.03 13.69 10.05
C PRO A 275 32.29 12.28 9.51
N LYS A 276 33.47 11.74 9.83
CA LYS A 276 33.75 10.31 9.60
C LYS A 276 32.86 9.42 10.48
N PRO A 277 32.59 8.17 10.07
CA PRO A 277 31.91 7.20 10.92
C PRO A 277 32.60 7.09 12.28
N ASN A 278 31.81 7.00 13.34
CA ASN A 278 32.28 6.92 14.72
C ASN A 278 31.35 5.99 15.54
N GLY A 279 30.96 4.88 14.91
CA GLY A 279 30.13 3.85 15.51
C GLY A 279 30.87 3.00 16.55
N ALA A 280 30.19 2.00 17.08
CA ALA A 280 30.71 1.17 18.17
C ALA A 280 32.03 0.45 17.80
N LEU A 281 32.16 -0.02 16.56
CA LEU A 281 33.36 -0.73 16.09
C LEU A 281 34.56 0.23 15.91
N MET A 282 34.29 1.51 15.63
CA MET A 282 35.32 2.54 15.49
C MET A 282 35.83 3.08 16.84
N ARG A 283 35.09 2.80 17.92
CA ARG A 283 35.42 3.22 19.29
C ARG A 283 35.99 2.07 20.14
N SER A 284 36.00 0.85 19.62
CA SER A 284 36.46 -0.36 20.32
C SER A 284 37.95 -0.64 20.15
#